data_AF-A0A545SMH0-F1
#
_entry.id   AF-A0A545SMH0-F1
#
_cell.length_a   1.000
_cell.length_b   1.000
_cell.length_c   1.000
_cell.angle_alpha   90.00
_cell.angle_beta   90.00
_cell.angle_gamma   90.00
#
_symmetry.space_group_name_H-M   'P 1'
#
loop_
_entity.id
_entity.type
_entity.pdbx_description
1 polymer ?
#
loop_
_entity_poly.entity_id
_entity_poly.type
_entity_poly.pdbx_seq_one_letter_code
_entity_poly.pdbx_strand_id
1 'polypeptide(L)'
;MEGLFGDTNTRKRYISRLVHHFITAVEYDEHNQFDEPLLRFRAKLASPQAQFLKSLKKLVFAEVIKSPSVQHLEFKGQSMVVSVFEALQSDPKRLLPTDTFQRYEAESDGLRVICDFVAGMTDAYLLKTYERLFAPRLGSVFDKL
;
A
#
# COMPACT_ATOMS: atom_id res chain seq x y z
N MET A 1 25.16 -16.22 1.82
CA MET A 1 24.02 -15.68 1.06
C MET A 1 23.45 -16.66 0.04
N GLU A 2 24.23 -17.64 -0.45
CA GLU A 2 23.77 -18.65 -1.43
C GLU A 2 22.49 -19.39 -1.03
N GLY A 3 22.30 -19.67 0.27
CA GLY A 3 21.08 -20.35 0.73
C GLY A 3 19.79 -19.53 0.64
N LEU A 4 19.86 -18.20 0.49
CA LEU A 4 18.66 -17.38 0.28
C LEU A 4 18.11 -17.53 -1.14
N PHE A 5 18.99 -17.83 -2.11
CA PHE A 5 18.67 -18.01 -3.52
C PHE A 5 18.66 -19.50 -3.94
N GLY A 6 18.77 -20.40 -2.96
CA GLY A 6 18.69 -21.85 -3.18
C GLY A 6 17.25 -22.37 -3.32
N ASP A 7 17.11 -23.69 -3.21
CA ASP A 7 15.82 -24.39 -3.25
C ASP A 7 14.86 -23.92 -2.14
N THR A 8 13.58 -24.25 -2.29
CA THR A 8 12.52 -23.80 -1.37
C THR A 8 12.81 -24.14 0.10
N ASN A 9 13.33 -25.34 0.41
CA ASN A 9 13.59 -25.76 1.79
C ASN A 9 14.80 -25.02 2.37
N THR A 10 15.86 -24.87 1.58
CA THR A 10 17.05 -24.10 1.98
C THR A 10 16.70 -22.63 2.17
N ARG A 11 15.97 -22.01 1.23
CA ARG A 11 15.52 -20.63 1.34
C ARG A 11 14.68 -20.40 2.58
N LYS A 12 13.70 -21.26 2.86
CA LYS A 12 12.87 -21.19 4.07
C LYS A 12 13.73 -21.22 5.34
N ARG A 13 14.68 -22.16 5.43
CA ARG A 13 15.60 -22.27 6.57
C ARG A 13 16.43 -21.00 6.78
N TYR A 14 16.92 -20.39 5.70
CA TYR A 14 17.69 -19.14 5.78
C TYR A 14 16.83 -17.95 6.20
N ILE A 15 15.60 -17.83 5.67
CA ILE A 15 14.65 -16.80 6.10
C ILE A 15 14.36 -16.94 7.60
N SER A 16 14.09 -18.15 8.10
CA SER A 16 13.86 -18.39 9.53
C SER A 16 15.06 -17.97 10.39
N ARG A 17 16.29 -18.22 9.95
CA ARG A 17 17.51 -17.77 10.66
C ARG A 17 17.64 -16.25 10.68
N LEU A 18 17.34 -15.58 9.57
CA LEU A 18 17.34 -14.12 9.49
C LEU A 18 16.30 -13.50 10.41
N VAL A 19 15.07 -14.03 10.41
CA VAL A 19 14.00 -13.58 11.32
C VAL A 19 14.43 -13.75 12.77
N HIS A 20 14.95 -14.92 13.14
CA HIS A 20 15.44 -15.17 14.50
C HIS A 20 16.59 -14.21 14.88
N HIS A 21 17.51 -13.95 13.97
CA HIS A 21 18.62 -13.01 14.18
C HIS A 21 18.15 -11.58 14.46
N PHE A 22 17.07 -11.12 13.80
CA PHE A 22 16.50 -9.80 14.08
C PHE A 22 15.68 -9.79 15.37
N ILE A 23 14.82 -10.78 15.61
CA ILE A 23 13.97 -10.83 16.81
C ILE A 23 14.81 -10.85 18.10
N THR A 24 15.87 -11.67 18.13
CA THR A 24 16.77 -11.78 19.31
C THR A 24 17.60 -10.54 19.57
N ALA A 25 17.65 -9.60 18.62
CA ALA A 25 18.37 -8.33 18.73
C ALA A 25 17.45 -7.13 19.00
N VAL A 26 16.16 -7.38 19.24
CA VAL A 26 15.23 -6.32 19.63
C VAL A 26 15.53 -5.92 21.07
N GLU A 27 15.77 -4.63 21.24
CA GLU A 27 15.92 -3.95 22.52
C GLU A 27 14.90 -2.80 22.59
N TYR A 28 14.75 -2.16 23.74
CA TYR A 28 13.91 -0.98 23.88
C TYR A 28 14.72 0.23 24.30
N ASP A 29 14.30 1.40 23.84
CA ASP A 29 14.74 2.69 24.35
C ASP A 29 13.63 3.35 25.16
N GLU A 30 14.04 4.03 26.22
CA GLU A 30 13.16 4.86 27.04
C GLU A 30 13.12 6.29 26.52
N HIS A 31 11.92 6.79 26.27
CA HIS A 31 11.62 8.14 25.81
C HIS A 31 10.71 8.83 26.85
N ASN A 32 11.32 9.50 27.82
CA ASN A 32 10.62 10.23 28.89
C ASN A 32 10.02 11.58 28.44
N GLN A 33 9.83 11.77 27.13
CA GLN A 33 9.29 13.00 26.53
C GLN A 33 7.76 12.97 26.39
N PHE A 34 7.14 11.82 26.63
CA PHE A 34 5.70 11.62 26.51
C PHE A 34 5.04 11.61 27.88
N ASP A 35 3.95 12.36 28.02
CA ASP A 35 3.10 12.33 29.22
C ASP A 35 2.39 10.98 29.38
N GLU A 36 2.03 10.35 28.25
CA GLU A 36 1.37 9.04 28.20
C GLU A 36 2.38 7.90 28.46
N PRO A 37 2.25 7.14 29.57
CA PRO A 37 3.20 6.08 29.92
C PRO A 37 3.35 4.98 28.85
N LEU A 38 2.31 4.70 28.07
CA LEU A 38 2.37 3.71 26.99
C LEU A 38 3.32 4.11 25.85
N LEU A 39 3.66 5.39 25.71
CA LEU A 39 4.59 5.89 24.69
C LEU A 39 6.04 5.97 25.19
N ARG A 40 6.30 5.58 26.45
CA ARG A 40 7.64 5.64 27.06
C ARG A 40 8.63 4.69 26.38
N PHE A 41 8.20 3.54 25.92
CA PHE A 41 9.10 2.50 25.40
C PHE A 41 9.00 2.39 23.89
N ARG A 42 10.15 2.42 23.21
CA ARG A 42 10.24 2.19 21.76
C ARG A 42 11.12 1.00 21.46
N ALA A 43 10.60 0.03 20.74
CA ALA A 43 11.39 -1.08 20.24
C ALA A 43 12.37 -0.59 19.17
N LYS A 44 13.62 -1.06 19.26
CA LYS A 44 14.64 -0.85 18.24
C LYS A 44 15.45 -2.14 18.06
N LEU A 45 16.27 -2.16 17.02
CA LEU A 45 17.27 -3.21 16.82
C LEU A 45 18.62 -2.69 17.29
N ALA A 46 19.40 -3.58 17.91
CA ALA A 46 20.81 -3.31 18.18
C ALA A 46 21.55 -2.87 16.91
N SER A 47 22.53 -1.98 17.07
CA SER A 47 23.19 -1.27 15.96
C SER A 47 23.68 -2.18 14.82
N PRO A 48 24.35 -3.33 15.07
CA PRO A 48 24.80 -4.20 13.99
C PRO A 48 23.64 -4.76 13.14
N GLN A 49 22.56 -5.20 13.78
CA GLN A 49 21.38 -5.77 13.13
C GLN A 49 20.56 -4.69 12.42
N ALA A 50 20.45 -3.50 12.99
CA ALA A 50 19.83 -2.36 12.35
C ALA A 50 20.57 -1.98 11.05
N GLN A 51 21.91 -1.95 11.09
CA GLN A 51 22.75 -1.70 9.90
C GLN A 51 22.59 -2.80 8.86
N PHE A 52 22.57 -4.06 9.29
CA PHE A 52 22.36 -5.19 8.38
C PHE A 52 20.97 -5.12 7.71
N LEU A 53 19.91 -4.89 8.46
CA LEU A 53 18.56 -4.69 7.93
C LEU A 53 18.49 -3.51 6.96
N LYS A 54 19.18 -2.41 7.26
CA LYS A 54 19.27 -1.24 6.38
C LYS A 54 19.91 -1.61 5.04
N SER A 55 20.99 -2.40 5.04
CA SER A 55 21.62 -2.88 3.81
C SER A 55 20.69 -3.79 2.99
N LEU A 56 19.95 -4.70 3.65
CA LEU A 56 18.95 -5.54 2.97
C LEU A 56 17.83 -4.69 2.35
N LYS A 57 17.30 -3.69 3.08
CA LYS A 57 16.28 -2.78 2.56
C LYS A 57 16.78 -1.99 1.35
N LYS A 58 18.04 -1.51 1.38
CA LYS A 58 18.66 -0.83 0.24
C LYS A 58 18.74 -1.73 -1.00
N LEU A 59 19.17 -2.98 -0.82
CA LEU A 59 19.22 -3.96 -1.89
C LEU A 59 17.83 -4.22 -2.49
N VAL A 60 16.83 -4.50 -1.65
CA VAL A 60 15.44 -4.73 -2.10
C VAL A 60 14.89 -3.49 -2.82
N PHE A 61 15.19 -2.30 -2.31
CA PHE A 61 14.77 -1.07 -2.97
C PHE A 61 15.36 -0.92 -4.37
N ALA A 62 16.67 -1.14 -4.52
CA ALA A 62 17.35 -1.01 -5.81
C ALA A 62 16.94 -2.10 -6.81
N GLU A 63 16.93 -3.37 -6.39
CA GLU A 63 16.79 -4.51 -7.31
C GLU A 63 15.33 -4.91 -7.55
N VAL A 64 14.44 -4.67 -6.58
CA VAL A 64 13.03 -5.11 -6.66
C VAL A 64 12.11 -3.92 -6.86
N ILE A 65 12.11 -2.96 -5.93
CA ILE A 65 11.16 -1.84 -5.98
C ILE A 65 11.42 -0.95 -7.20
N LYS A 66 12.69 -0.64 -7.49
CA LYS A 66 13.09 0.16 -8.65
C LYS A 66 13.25 -0.64 -9.95
N SER A 67 12.88 -1.93 -9.95
CA SER A 67 12.88 -2.71 -11.19
C SER A 67 11.88 -2.15 -12.21
N PRO A 68 12.18 -2.21 -13.53
CA PRO A 68 11.28 -1.66 -14.56
C PRO A 68 9.86 -2.22 -14.52
N SER A 69 9.70 -3.51 -14.23
CA SER A 69 8.37 -4.14 -14.15
C SER A 69 7.52 -3.58 -13.01
N VAL A 70 8.11 -3.38 -11.82
CA VAL A 70 7.42 -2.78 -10.68
C VAL A 70 7.11 -1.31 -10.93
N GLN A 71 8.06 -0.55 -11.49
CA GLN A 71 7.84 0.87 -11.79
C GLN A 71 6.77 1.08 -12.89
N HIS A 72 6.69 0.20 -13.90
CA HIS A 72 5.60 0.23 -14.88
C HIS A 72 4.24 -0.06 -14.24
N LEU A 73 4.17 -0.99 -13.29
CA LEU A 73 2.95 -1.30 -12.56
C LEU A 73 2.53 -0.11 -11.67
N GLU A 74 3.48 0.49 -10.95
CA GLU A 74 3.28 1.68 -10.12
C GLU A 74 2.74 2.85 -10.95
N PHE A 75 3.37 3.16 -12.09
CA PHE A 75 2.93 4.23 -12.99
C PHE A 75 1.50 4.01 -13.49
N LYS A 76 1.17 2.78 -13.92
CA LYS A 76 -0.20 2.43 -14.33
C LYS A 76 -1.20 2.57 -13.19
N GLY A 77 -0.87 2.08 -12.00
CA GLY A 77 -1.71 2.18 -10.81
C GLY A 77 -2.01 3.63 -10.43
N GLN A 78 -0.97 4.47 -10.37
CA GLN A 78 -1.11 5.91 -10.09
C GLN A 78 -2.01 6.58 -11.13
N SER A 79 -1.80 6.28 -12.41
CA SER A 79 -2.61 6.85 -13.49
C SER A 79 -4.09 6.47 -13.35
N MET A 80 -4.38 5.20 -13.03
CA MET A 80 -5.76 4.74 -12.79
C MET A 80 -6.41 5.43 -11.59
N VAL A 81 -5.70 5.55 -10.47
CA VAL A 81 -6.20 6.23 -9.26
C VAL A 81 -6.57 7.68 -9.58
N VAL A 82 -5.67 8.41 -10.26
CA VAL A 82 -5.90 9.81 -10.64
C VAL A 82 -7.10 9.92 -11.57
N SER A 83 -7.16 9.13 -12.64
CA SER A 83 -8.26 9.20 -13.60
C SER A 83 -9.61 8.85 -12.98
N VAL A 84 -9.68 7.82 -12.13
CA VAL A 84 -10.93 7.46 -11.44
C VAL A 84 -11.35 8.57 -10.49
N PHE A 85 -10.42 9.12 -9.69
CA PHE A 85 -10.71 10.23 -8.80
C PHE A 85 -11.27 11.45 -9.56
N GLU A 86 -10.57 11.87 -10.62
CA GLU A 86 -10.98 13.03 -11.44
C GLU A 86 -12.34 12.80 -12.12
N ALA A 87 -12.61 11.59 -12.61
CA ALA A 87 -13.90 11.26 -13.19
C ALA A 87 -15.01 11.35 -12.14
N LEU A 88 -14.85 10.74 -10.97
CA LEU A 88 -15.83 10.80 -9.90
C LEU A 88 -16.08 12.24 -9.43
N GLN A 89 -15.02 13.06 -9.33
CA GLN A 89 -15.12 14.48 -8.99
C GLN A 89 -15.88 15.29 -10.05
N SER A 90 -15.75 14.94 -11.33
CA SER A 90 -16.35 15.70 -12.43
C SER A 90 -17.88 15.61 -12.48
N ASP A 91 -18.46 14.48 -12.07
CA ASP A 91 -19.93 14.29 -12.00
C ASP A 91 -20.30 13.33 -10.85
N PRO A 92 -20.15 13.76 -9.58
CA PRO A 92 -20.28 12.89 -8.42
C PRO A 92 -21.65 12.22 -8.33
N LYS A 93 -22.72 12.97 -8.66
CA LYS A 93 -24.10 12.49 -8.61
C LYS A 93 -24.37 11.32 -9.55
N ARG A 94 -23.70 11.27 -10.71
CA ARG A 94 -23.91 10.21 -11.70
C ARG A 94 -22.93 9.05 -11.58
N LEU A 95 -21.76 9.30 -11.02
CA LEU A 95 -20.65 8.35 -11.06
C LEU A 95 -20.33 7.69 -9.72
N LEU A 96 -20.66 8.33 -8.58
CA LEU A 96 -20.52 7.70 -7.28
C LEU A 96 -21.65 6.68 -7.02
N PRO A 97 -21.36 5.60 -6.28
CA PRO A 97 -22.39 4.76 -5.69
C PRO A 97 -23.36 5.57 -4.84
N THR A 98 -24.59 5.08 -4.70
CA THR A 98 -25.67 5.83 -4.03
C THR A 98 -25.34 6.17 -2.58
N ASP A 99 -24.78 5.21 -1.83
CA ASP A 99 -24.36 5.39 -0.43
C ASP A 99 -23.20 6.40 -0.31
N THR A 100 -22.24 6.34 -1.24
CA THR A 100 -21.10 7.27 -1.25
C THR A 100 -21.55 8.68 -1.65
N PHE A 101 -22.48 8.81 -2.61
CA PHE A 101 -23.04 10.10 -2.99
C PHE A 101 -23.86 10.74 -1.86
N GLN A 102 -24.62 9.95 -1.10
CA GLN A 102 -25.33 10.46 0.09
C GLN A 102 -24.37 11.04 1.13
N ARG A 103 -23.23 10.38 1.35
CA ARG A 103 -22.18 10.91 2.23
C ARG A 103 -21.53 12.17 1.66
N TYR A 104 -21.26 12.18 0.36
CA TYR A 104 -20.72 13.34 -0.35
C TYR A 104 -21.59 14.59 -0.17
N GLU A 105 -22.91 14.45 -0.22
CA GLU A 105 -23.86 15.57 -0.01
C GLU A 105 -24.00 15.97 1.46
N ALA A 106 -23.79 15.04 2.39
CA ALA A 106 -23.95 15.28 3.83
C ALA A 106 -22.71 15.89 4.50
N GLU A 107 -21.51 15.62 3.96
CA GLU A 107 -20.24 16.11 4.50
C GLU A 107 -19.83 17.44 3.85
N SER A 108 -19.13 18.31 4.60
CA SER A 108 -18.68 19.61 4.09
C SER A 108 -17.52 19.51 3.10
N ASP A 109 -16.81 18.37 3.08
CA ASP A 109 -15.67 18.12 2.20
C ASP A 109 -15.94 16.89 1.31
N GLY A 110 -16.65 17.14 0.20
CA GLY A 110 -16.94 16.09 -0.79
C GLY A 110 -15.69 15.49 -1.43
N LEU A 111 -14.58 16.23 -1.52
CA LEU A 111 -13.33 15.69 -2.07
C LEU A 111 -12.72 14.65 -1.15
N ARG A 112 -12.82 14.86 0.18
CA ARG A 112 -12.43 13.83 1.15
C ARG A 112 -13.26 12.57 1.01
N VAL A 113 -14.58 12.69 0.81
CA VAL A 113 -15.46 11.52 0.61
C VAL A 113 -15.05 10.71 -0.62
N ILE A 114 -14.73 11.38 -1.74
CA ILE A 114 -14.23 10.71 -2.95
C ILE A 114 -12.86 10.08 -2.69
N CYS A 115 -11.97 10.76 -1.97
CA CYS A 115 -10.64 10.25 -1.62
C CYS A 115 -10.74 8.96 -0.80
N ASP A 116 -11.58 8.95 0.24
CA ASP A 116 -11.81 7.79 1.09
C ASP A 116 -12.43 6.63 0.31
N PHE A 117 -13.36 6.93 -0.60
CA PHE A 117 -13.96 5.93 -1.48
C PHE A 117 -12.93 5.29 -2.41
N VAL A 118 -12.08 6.09 -3.06
CA VAL A 118 -11.01 5.60 -3.95
C VAL A 118 -9.94 4.83 -3.16
N ALA A 119 -9.54 5.32 -1.98
CA ALA A 119 -8.59 4.64 -1.10
C ALA A 119 -9.12 3.32 -0.54
N GLY A 120 -10.45 3.17 -0.43
CA GLY A 120 -11.13 1.94 -0.05
C GLY A 120 -11.22 0.89 -1.17
N MET A 121 -10.84 1.23 -2.41
CA MET A 121 -10.87 0.28 -3.53
C MET A 121 -9.72 -0.73 -3.43
N THR A 122 -10.01 -1.98 -3.78
CA THR A 122 -8.95 -2.95 -4.10
C THR A 122 -8.44 -2.71 -5.51
N ASP A 123 -7.22 -3.16 -5.83
CA ASP A 123 -6.65 -3.06 -7.18
C ASP A 123 -7.59 -3.60 -8.27
N ALA A 124 -8.26 -4.73 -8.00
CA ALA A 124 -9.21 -5.35 -8.93
C ALA A 124 -10.46 -4.49 -9.12
N TYR A 125 -10.97 -3.87 -8.06
CA TYR A 125 -12.12 -2.98 -8.13
C TYR A 125 -11.79 -1.65 -8.82
N LEU A 126 -10.61 -1.08 -8.55
CA LEU A 126 -10.11 0.11 -9.24
C LEU A 126 -9.97 -0.16 -10.73
N LEU A 127 -9.36 -1.29 -11.12
CA LEU A 127 -9.22 -1.68 -12.51
C LEU A 127 -10.58 -1.83 -13.21
N LYS A 128 -11.54 -2.54 -12.59
CA LYS A 128 -12.90 -2.69 -13.15
C LYS A 128 -13.60 -1.34 -13.30
N THR A 129 -13.43 -0.45 -12.32
CA THR A 129 -14.02 0.90 -12.35
C THR A 129 -13.41 1.74 -13.46
N TYR A 130 -12.08 1.73 -13.60
CA TYR A 130 -11.37 2.41 -14.67
C TYR A 130 -11.79 1.89 -16.05
N GLU A 131 -11.83 0.57 -16.25
CA GLU A 131 -12.28 -0.03 -17.51
C GLU A 131 -13.72 0.36 -17.85
N ARG A 132 -14.64 0.36 -16.88
CA ARG A 132 -16.02 0.77 -17.13
C ARG A 132 -16.16 2.25 -17.51
N LEU A 133 -15.35 3.13 -16.89
CA LEU A 133 -15.41 4.57 -17.14
C LEU A 133 -14.75 4.98 -18.47
N PHE A 134 -13.68 4.28 -18.87
CA PHE A 134 -12.81 4.74 -19.96
C PHE A 134 -12.68 3.74 -21.13
N ALA A 135 -13.05 2.47 -20.98
CA ALA A 135 -12.92 1.49 -22.06
C ALA A 135 -14.21 1.40 -22.91
N PRO A 136 -14.14 1.67 -24.23
CA PRO A 136 -15.32 1.75 -25.11
C PRO A 136 -16.10 0.43 -25.29
N ARG A 137 -15.53 -0.72 -24.90
CA ARG A 137 -16.06 -2.07 -25.22
C ARG A 137 -16.67 -2.82 -24.04
N LEU A 138 -16.58 -2.30 -22.81
CA LEU A 138 -17.00 -2.97 -21.57
C LEU A 138 -18.21 -2.29 -20.89
N GLY A 139 -18.92 -1.42 -21.59
CA GLY A 139 -20.14 -0.77 -21.09
C GLY A 139 -21.39 -1.61 -21.36
N SER A 140 -21.59 -2.69 -20.59
CA SER A 140 -22.94 -3.27 -20.49
C SER A 140 -23.73 -2.47 -19.46
N VAL A 141 -24.92 -1.99 -19.84
CA VAL A 141 -25.85 -1.23 -18.96
C VAL A 141 -26.21 -2.01 -17.67
N PHE A 142 -25.88 -3.30 -17.62
CA PHE A 142 -26.16 -4.22 -16.52
C PHE A 142 -25.06 -4.32 -15.45
N ASP A 143 -23.87 -3.74 -15.65
CA ASP A 143 -22.82 -3.69 -14.62
C ASP A 143 -23.12 -2.59 -13.57
N LYS A 144 -24.07 -2.88 -12.68
CA LYS A 144 -24.41 -2.00 -11.55
C LYS A 144 -23.24 -1.88 -10.56
N LEU A 145 -23.09 -0.67 -10.01
CA LEU A 145 -22.28 -0.35 -8.82
C LEU A 145 -22.78 -1.11 -7.59
#